data_AF-B7JAV8-F1
#
_entry.id   AF-B7JAV8-F1
#
_cell.length_a   1.000
_cell.length_b   1.000
_cell.length_c   1.000
_cell.angle_alpha   90.00
_cell.angle_beta   90.00
_cell.angle_gamma   90.00
#
_symmetry.space_group_name_H-M   'P 1'
#
loop_
_entity.id
_entity.type
_entity.pdbx_description
1 polymer ?
#
loop_
_entity_poly.entity_id
_entity_poly.type
_entity_poly.pdbx_seq_one_letter_code
_entity_poly.pdbx_strand_id
1 'polypeptide(L)'
;MFGFFKALTGFRHTLAGSESTKGKGQCNLCIGGHPDHLRPVDDSQGLGGYQLAIEALIRDESPEVIYLLSETGDLSVVRKSLEYLSRIGGQVGVADQLPDEEVAAIFGVDVRSYQSAVVNPQGDAAAYG
;
A
#
# COMPACT_ATOMS: atom_id res chain seq x y z
N MET A 1 -39.40 -45.88 -15.03
CA MET A 1 -39.39 -44.96 -13.87
C MET A 1 -38.47 -45.58 -12.82
N PHE A 2 -37.17 -45.26 -12.88
CA PHE A 2 -36.17 -45.70 -11.92
C PHE A 2 -35.09 -44.62 -11.86
N GLY A 3 -34.88 -44.07 -10.66
CA GLY A 3 -33.72 -43.26 -10.34
C GLY A 3 -32.50 -44.11 -9.99
N PHE A 4 -31.45 -43.40 -9.58
CA PHE A 4 -30.16 -43.82 -9.03
C PHE A 4 -28.95 -43.81 -9.99
N PHE A 5 -27.96 -42.97 -9.60
CA PHE A 5 -26.50 -43.18 -9.51
C PHE A 5 -25.59 -42.08 -10.13
N LYS A 6 -24.70 -41.57 -9.26
CA LYS A 6 -23.25 -41.23 -9.44
C LYS A 6 -22.88 -40.17 -10.50
N ALA A 7 -21.84 -39.35 -10.36
CA ALA A 7 -20.75 -39.18 -9.40
C ALA A 7 -20.08 -37.81 -9.63
N LEU A 8 -19.29 -37.39 -8.63
CA LEU A 8 -18.18 -36.42 -8.67
C LEU A 8 -17.65 -36.02 -10.06
N THR A 9 -17.50 -34.72 -10.30
CA THR A 9 -16.22 -34.06 -10.64
C THR A 9 -16.43 -32.59 -10.97
N GLY A 10 -15.51 -31.73 -10.51
CA GLY A 10 -15.27 -30.44 -11.14
C GLY A 10 -15.63 -29.21 -10.32
N PHE A 11 -15.01 -29.05 -9.14
CA PHE A 11 -14.68 -27.73 -8.63
C PHE A 11 -13.78 -27.05 -9.70
N ARG A 12 -14.36 -26.23 -10.56
CA ARG A 12 -13.60 -25.31 -11.42
C ARG A 12 -13.79 -23.91 -10.87
N HIS A 13 -12.79 -23.49 -10.11
CA HIS A 13 -12.35 -22.10 -10.07
C HIS A 13 -12.47 -21.53 -11.48
N THR A 14 -13.49 -20.72 -11.69
CA THR A 14 -13.33 -19.59 -12.58
C THR A 14 -13.30 -18.41 -11.63
N LEU A 15 -12.11 -18.18 -11.06
CA LEU A 15 -11.73 -16.85 -10.61
C LEU A 15 -11.87 -16.00 -11.87
N ALA A 16 -13.04 -15.38 -12.01
CA ALA A 16 -13.18 -14.22 -12.85
C ALA A 16 -12.12 -13.25 -12.32
N GLY A 17 -10.98 -13.23 -13.00
CA GLY A 17 -10.02 -12.16 -12.86
C GLY A 17 -10.82 -10.90 -13.04
N SER A 18 -10.97 -10.14 -11.95
CA SER A 18 -11.39 -8.76 -12.00
C SER A 18 -10.30 -8.01 -12.74
N GLU A 19 -10.25 -8.16 -14.06
CA GLU A 19 -9.70 -7.15 -14.95
C GLU A 19 -10.61 -5.95 -14.81
N SER A 20 -10.31 -5.14 -13.81
CA SER A 20 -10.81 -3.77 -13.73
C SER A 20 -10.13 -3.02 -14.87
N THR A 21 -10.73 -3.10 -16.06
CA THR A 21 -10.54 -2.10 -17.11
C THR A 21 -11.23 -0.81 -16.67
N LYS A 22 -10.83 -0.23 -15.53
CA LYS A 22 -10.96 1.21 -15.35
C LYS A 22 -10.00 1.80 -16.39
N GLY A 23 -10.52 2.69 -17.24
CA GLY A 23 -9.72 3.33 -18.28
C GLY A 23 -8.41 3.86 -17.73
N LYS A 24 -7.42 4.11 -18.61
CA LYS A 24 -6.17 4.82 -18.31
C LYS A 24 -6.44 6.23 -17.75
N GLY A 25 -7.05 6.30 -16.58
CA GLY A 25 -7.22 7.44 -15.74
C GLY A 25 -6.10 7.35 -14.73
N GLN A 26 -5.29 8.39 -14.70
CA GLN A 26 -4.23 8.54 -13.71
C GLN A 26 -4.79 8.27 -12.31
N CYS A 27 -4.12 7.41 -11.56
CA CYS A 27 -4.50 7.10 -10.19
C CYS A 27 -3.99 8.18 -9.23
N ASN A 28 -4.86 8.64 -8.32
CA ASN A 28 -4.47 9.62 -7.28
C ASN A 28 -3.57 9.00 -6.20
N LEU A 29 -3.58 7.68 -6.04
CA LEU A 29 -2.72 6.96 -5.12
C LEU A 29 -2.54 5.51 -5.57
N CYS A 30 -1.29 5.07 -5.72
CA CYS A 30 -0.90 3.68 -5.84
C CYS A 30 -0.09 3.31 -4.59
N ILE A 31 -0.32 2.11 -4.04
CA ILE A 31 0.38 1.60 -2.86
C ILE A 31 0.95 0.21 -3.09
N GLY A 32 2.02 -0.17 -2.39
CA GLY A 32 2.52 -1.55 -2.43
C GLY A 32 3.69 -1.79 -1.50
N GLY A 33 4.00 -3.05 -1.20
CA GLY A 33 5.18 -3.43 -0.42
C GLY A 33 6.50 -3.36 -1.20
N HIS A 34 6.44 -3.12 -2.51
CA HIS A 34 7.60 -3.01 -3.40
C HIS A 34 7.34 -1.94 -4.47
N PRO A 35 8.34 -1.16 -4.91
CA PRO A 35 8.14 -0.09 -5.89
C PRO A 35 7.65 -0.59 -7.26
N ASP A 36 7.97 -1.83 -7.62
CA ASP A 36 7.51 -2.44 -8.88
C ASP A 36 6.11 -3.06 -8.79
N HIS A 37 5.56 -3.27 -7.59
CA HIS A 37 4.29 -3.96 -7.35
C HIS A 37 3.26 -3.04 -6.69
N LEU A 38 3.05 -1.87 -7.30
CA LEU A 38 2.06 -0.92 -6.82
C LEU A 38 0.66 -1.23 -7.37
N ARG A 39 -0.34 -1.19 -6.49
CA ARG A 39 -1.76 -1.34 -6.84
C ARG A 39 -2.47 0.01 -6.70
N PRO A 40 -3.32 0.39 -7.68
CA PRO A 40 -4.08 1.63 -7.60
C PRO A 40 -5.12 1.57 -6.48
N VAL A 41 -5.29 2.67 -5.78
CA VAL A 41 -6.30 2.86 -4.74
C VAL A 41 -7.44 3.69 -5.30
N ASP A 42 -8.66 3.17 -5.18
CA ASP A 42 -9.86 3.92 -5.53
C ASP A 42 -10.29 4.83 -4.39
N ASP A 43 -9.66 6.00 -4.27
CA ASP A 43 -10.09 7.07 -3.36
C ASP A 43 -10.53 8.33 -4.12
N SER A 44 -11.23 8.12 -5.25
CA SER A 44 -11.69 9.21 -6.13
C SER A 44 -12.64 10.21 -5.45
N GLN A 45 -13.22 9.84 -4.31
CA GLN A 45 -14.14 10.68 -3.51
C GLN A 45 -13.50 11.20 -2.21
N GLY A 46 -12.25 10.84 -1.90
CA GLY A 46 -11.57 11.25 -0.67
C GLY A 46 -12.24 10.72 0.61
N LEU A 47 -12.88 9.54 0.53
CA LEU A 47 -13.67 8.94 1.61
C LEU A 47 -12.82 8.05 2.53
N GLY A 48 -11.50 8.12 2.43
CA GLY A 48 -10.60 7.31 3.24
C GLY A 48 -10.24 5.96 2.61
N GLY A 49 -10.41 5.82 1.28
CA GLY A 49 -10.04 4.59 0.57
C GLY A 49 -8.57 4.21 0.76
N TYR A 50 -7.69 5.20 0.95
CA TYR A 50 -6.27 5.00 1.27
C TYR A 50 -6.04 4.25 2.58
N GLN A 51 -6.83 4.50 3.63
CA GLN A 51 -6.67 3.84 4.93
C GLN A 51 -6.98 2.35 4.82
N LEU A 52 -8.13 2.03 4.21
CA LEU A 52 -8.55 0.65 3.99
C LEU A 52 -7.56 -0.12 3.11
N ALA A 53 -7.00 0.54 2.09
CA ALA A 53 -6.02 -0.06 1.20
C ALA A 53 -4.69 -0.38 1.92
N ILE A 54 -4.23 0.53 2.78
CA ILE A 54 -3.05 0.35 3.64
C ILE A 54 -3.27 -0.79 4.63
N GLU A 55 -4.40 -0.79 5.34
CA GLU A 55 -4.73 -1.86 6.30
C GLU A 55 -4.82 -3.23 5.63
N ALA A 56 -5.45 -3.30 4.45
CA ALA A 56 -5.50 -4.52 3.67
C ALA A 56 -4.08 -4.96 3.25
N LEU A 57 -3.21 -4.03 2.85
CA LEU A 57 -1.83 -4.34 2.49
C LEU A 57 -1.05 -4.92 3.69
N ILE A 58 -1.15 -4.28 4.86
CA ILE A 58 -0.50 -4.72 6.09
C ILE A 58 -0.99 -6.12 6.50
N ARG A 59 -2.31 -6.33 6.46
CA ARG A 59 -2.89 -7.62 6.84
C ARG A 59 -2.52 -8.74 5.88
N ASP A 60 -2.53 -8.47 4.58
CA ASP A 60 -2.43 -9.51 3.56
C ASP A 60 -0.97 -9.83 3.20
N GLU A 61 -0.07 -8.83 3.24
CA GLU A 61 1.33 -8.95 2.83
C GLU A 61 2.34 -8.71 3.97
N SER A 62 1.92 -8.04 5.05
CA SER A 62 2.77 -7.63 6.18
C SER A 62 4.11 -7.01 5.76
N PRO A 63 4.11 -6.00 4.87
CA PRO A 63 5.34 -5.38 4.43
C PRO A 63 5.91 -4.47 5.52
N GLU A 64 7.23 -4.43 5.59
CA GLU A 64 7.97 -3.53 6.49
C GLU A 64 8.03 -2.10 5.93
N VAL A 65 8.02 -1.99 4.60
CA VAL A 65 8.05 -0.72 3.86
C VAL A 65 6.83 -0.66 2.96
N ILE A 66 6.14 0.48 2.98
CA ILE A 66 4.99 0.74 2.12
C ILE A 66 5.34 1.89 1.19
N TYR A 67 5.40 1.59 -0.10
CA TYR A 67 5.64 2.54 -1.17
C TYR A 67 4.33 3.21 -1.58
N LEU A 68 4.36 4.53 -1.73
CA LEU A 68 3.23 5.38 -2.08
C LEU A 68 3.58 6.23 -3.30
N LEU A 69 2.69 6.28 -4.28
CA LEU A 69 2.88 7.01 -5.53
C LEU A 69 1.57 7.69 -5.96
N SER A 70 1.64 8.87 -6.54
CA SER A 70 0.51 9.52 -7.24
C SER A 70 0.84 9.68 -8.72
N GLU A 71 -0.04 9.20 -9.60
CA GLU A 71 0.13 9.34 -11.05
C GLU A 71 -0.44 10.67 -11.59
N THR A 72 -1.30 11.35 -10.81
CA THR A 72 -1.88 12.64 -11.19
C THR A 72 -0.99 13.84 -10.84
N GLY A 73 0.05 13.62 -10.04
CA GLY A 73 0.89 14.67 -9.48
C GLY A 73 0.24 15.39 -8.28
N ASP A 74 -1.01 15.06 -7.93
CA ASP A 74 -1.60 15.48 -6.66
C ASP A 74 -1.03 14.61 -5.53
N LEU A 75 -0.13 15.20 -4.75
CA LEU A 75 0.53 14.55 -3.61
C LEU A 75 -0.28 14.66 -2.31
N SER A 76 -1.47 15.27 -2.33
CA SER A 76 -2.30 15.46 -1.13
C SER A 76 -2.70 14.12 -0.50
N VAL A 77 -3.04 13.13 -1.32
CA VAL A 77 -3.43 11.79 -0.85
C VAL A 77 -2.20 10.99 -0.39
N VAL A 78 -1.04 11.19 -1.03
CA VAL A 78 0.25 10.60 -0.58
C VAL A 78 0.60 11.11 0.81
N ARG A 79 0.53 12.42 1.05
CA ARG A 79 0.76 13.02 2.38
C ARG A 79 -0.20 12.47 3.44
N LYS A 80 -1.50 12.43 3.14
CA LYS A 80 -2.51 11.85 4.07
C LYS A 80 -2.22 10.38 4.39
N SER A 81 -1.69 9.63 3.43
CA SER A 81 -1.31 8.23 3.61
C SER A 81 -0.08 8.11 4.51
N LEU A 82 0.94 8.95 4.32
CA LEU A 82 2.11 9.03 5.22
C LEU A 82 1.72 9.44 6.64
N GLU A 83 0.86 10.44 6.79
CA GLU A 83 0.33 10.85 8.10
C GLU A 83 -0.45 9.73 8.78
N TYR A 84 -1.14 8.89 8.00
CA TYR A 84 -1.83 7.73 8.56
C TYR A 84 -0.84 6.68 9.04
N LEU A 85 0.17 6.36 8.22
CA LEU A 85 1.25 5.43 8.58
C LEU A 85 2.00 5.89 9.84
N SER A 86 2.30 7.19 9.96
CA SER A 86 2.98 7.71 11.16
C SER A 86 2.13 7.60 12.43
N ARG A 87 0.80 7.63 12.32
CA ARG A 87 -0.12 7.46 13.46
C ARG A 87 -0.26 6.01 13.89
N ILE A 88 -0.36 5.06 12.94
CA ILE A 88 -0.51 3.65 13.29
C ILE A 88 0.82 3.00 13.67
N GLY A 89 1.94 3.50 13.14
CA GLY A 89 3.28 2.99 13.37
C GLY A 89 3.50 1.59 12.78
N GLY A 90 4.69 1.04 12.99
CA GLY A 90 5.03 -0.34 12.62
C GLY A 90 5.50 -0.55 11.17
N GLN A 91 5.15 0.33 10.24
CA GLN A 91 5.64 0.30 8.86
C GLN A 91 6.31 1.62 8.48
N VAL A 92 7.33 1.55 7.63
CA VAL A 92 8.02 2.72 7.06
C VAL A 92 7.31 3.12 5.76
N GLY A 93 6.76 4.34 5.72
CA GLY A 93 6.17 4.89 4.51
C GLY A 93 7.21 5.55 3.61
N VAL A 94 7.24 5.18 2.32
CA VAL A 94 8.17 5.73 1.33
C VAL A 94 7.40 6.38 0.19
N ALA A 95 7.78 7.60 -0.18
CA ALA A 95 7.19 8.33 -1.29
C ALA A 95 8.27 9.13 -2.03
N ASP A 96 8.85 8.57 -3.10
CA ASP A 96 9.96 9.18 -3.86
C ASP A 96 9.61 10.53 -4.51
N GLN A 97 8.31 10.85 -4.60
CA GLN A 97 7.82 12.13 -5.13
C GLN A 97 7.89 13.27 -4.10
N LEU A 98 8.15 12.96 -2.83
CA LEU A 98 8.31 13.91 -1.75
C LEU A 98 9.77 13.92 -1.27
N PRO A 99 10.29 15.08 -0.84
CA PRO A 99 11.62 15.14 -0.26
C PRO A 99 11.66 14.41 1.09
N ASP A 100 12.79 13.75 1.38
CA ASP A 100 13.00 13.01 2.63
C ASP A 100 12.79 13.90 3.87
N GLU A 101 13.13 15.18 3.80
CA GLU A 101 12.89 16.16 4.88
C GLU A 101 11.41 16.27 5.24
N GLU A 102 10.55 16.26 4.22
CA GLU A 102 9.10 16.37 4.41
C GLU A 102 8.53 15.06 4.97
N VAL A 103 8.96 13.92 4.43
CA VAL A 103 8.52 12.61 4.92
C VAL A 103 8.99 12.40 6.37
N ALA A 104 10.25 12.68 6.67
CA ALA A 104 10.80 12.57 8.02
C ALA A 104 10.04 13.46 9.02
N ALA A 105 9.68 14.69 8.61
CA ALA A 105 8.86 15.58 9.43
C ALA A 105 7.45 15.01 9.73
N ILE A 106 6.82 14.32 8.77
CA ILE A 106 5.52 13.64 8.98
C ILE A 106 5.64 12.52 10.01
N PHE A 107 6.77 11.80 10.02
CA PHE A 107 7.07 10.76 11.00
C PHE A 107 7.62 11.30 12.33
N GLY A 108 7.93 12.60 12.42
CA GLY A 108 8.48 13.22 13.63
C GLY A 108 9.91 12.77 13.94
N VAL A 109 10.68 12.36 12.93
CA VAL A 109 12.07 11.90 13.05
C VAL A 109 13.01 12.80 12.25
N ASP A 110 14.31 12.69 12.50
CA ASP A 110 15.31 13.33 11.64
C ASP A 110 15.49 12.55 10.32
N VAL A 111 16.00 13.23 9.30
CA VAL A 111 16.19 12.68 7.94
C VAL A 111 17.08 11.44 7.96
N ARG A 112 18.13 11.41 8.79
CA ARG A 112 19.07 10.29 8.82
C ARG A 112 18.42 9.05 9.43
N SER A 113 17.64 9.22 10.49
CA SER A 113 16.83 8.16 11.08
C SER A 113 15.81 7.61 10.09
N TYR A 114 15.12 8.48 9.34
CA TYR A 114 14.21 8.06 8.27
C TYR A 114 14.95 7.26 7.19
N GLN A 115 16.04 7.78 6.63
CA GLN A 115 16.82 7.07 5.60
C GLN A 115 17.35 5.72 6.08
N SER A 116 17.79 5.63 7.35
CA SER A 116 18.21 4.38 7.96
C SER A 116 17.06 3.37 8.04
N ALA A 117 15.86 3.81 8.44
CA ALA A 117 14.65 2.98 8.50
C ALA A 117 14.19 2.52 7.10
N VAL A 118 14.36 3.32 6.06
CA VAL A 118 14.06 2.91 4.68
C VAL A 118 15.00 1.80 4.20
N VAL A 119 16.29 1.91 4.51
CA VAL A 119 17.32 0.92 4.09
C VAL A 119 17.25 -0.35 4.94
N ASN A 120 16.99 -0.22 6.23
CA ASN A 120 16.93 -1.31 7.18
C ASN A 120 15.70 -1.16 8.10
N PRO A 121 14.50 -1.47 7.61
CA PRO A 121 13.25 -1.26 8.34
C PRO A 121 13.09 -2.18 9.56
N GLN A 122 13.84 -3.29 9.59
CA GLN A 122 13.96 -4.21 10.73
C GLN A 122 15.13 -3.86 11.66
N GLY A 123 15.90 -2.82 11.30
CA GLY A 123 17.04 -2.36 12.06
C GLY A 123 16.62 -1.65 13.34
N ASP A 124 17.37 -1.89 14.41
CA ASP A 124 17.18 -1.18 15.67
C ASP A 124 17.50 0.31 15.45
N ALA A 125 16.46 1.16 15.41
CA ALA A 125 16.61 2.60 15.27
C ALA A 125 17.46 3.21 16.40
N ALA A 126 17.59 2.52 17.54
CA ALA A 126 18.44 2.93 18.66
C ALA A 126 19.95 2.74 18.41
N ALA A 127 20.37 2.03 17.35
CA ALA A 127 21.78 1.76 17.07
C ALA A 127 22.55 2.96 16.49
N TYR A 128 21.86 4.04 16.11
CA TYR A 128 22.44 5.21 15.43
C TYR A 128 22.39 6.51 16.25
N GLY A 129 22.09 6.42 17.55
CA GLY A 129 22.11 7.53 18.51
C GLY A 129 23.51 7.96 18.95
#